data_AF-A0A8H5EHG4-F1
#
_entry.id   AF-A0A8H5EHG4-F1
#
_cell.length_a   1.000
_cell.length_b   1.000
_cell.length_c   1.000
_cell.angle_alpha   90.00
_cell.angle_beta   90.00
_cell.angle_gamma   90.00
#
_symmetry.space_group_name_H-M   'P 1'
#
loop_
_entity.id
_entity.type
_entity.pdbx_description
1 polymer ?
#
loop_
_entity_poly.entity_id
_entity_poly.type
_entity_poly.pdbx_seq_one_letter_code
_entity_poly.pdbx_strand_id
1 'polypeptide(L)'
;MKTTSAGFVFTSAVLAGLAHAIGMAPPPPVELVQGFDWKDPFALDAMASFRPTCEAKAQFEALEYTLKDLMEPPPKGLKPWSKGLKAVFADKEYPGGWLGLDPHLNGRSLLLMNYDQMPLLVRRWIEQQERTDGKGKALFAVLEKPKNDEDEIEKVVQFPEADKIDRDNDKDKVAIFAPGALYGILPLWTAGASKCEDQFVDLSKYKPRPSDGGVVGWVMHTEPQNYKTKLDIKVQALKTKEARSGQEQGQAKSASREEL
;
A
#
# COMPACT_ATOMS: atom_id res chain seq x y z
N MET A 1 -71.91 -46.72 -26.75
CA MET A 1 -70.78 -47.45 -27.37
C MET A 1 -69.49 -46.81 -26.89
N LYS A 2 -68.68 -47.61 -26.20
CA LYS A 2 -67.21 -47.52 -25.96
C LYS A 2 -66.63 -46.24 -25.35
N THR A 3 -66.54 -46.30 -24.03
CA THR A 3 -65.53 -45.74 -23.12
C THR A 3 -64.08 -45.96 -23.59
N THR A 4 -63.21 -44.98 -23.36
CA THR A 4 -61.74 -45.10 -23.39
C THR A 4 -61.18 -44.00 -22.47
N SER A 5 -60.90 -44.35 -21.21
CA SER A 5 -59.57 -44.63 -20.63
C SER A 5 -58.65 -43.41 -20.52
N ALA A 6 -58.61 -42.87 -19.29
CA ALA A 6 -57.64 -41.91 -18.81
C ALA A 6 -56.29 -42.59 -18.55
N GLY A 7 -55.22 -42.07 -19.17
CA GLY A 7 -53.84 -42.41 -18.85
C GLY A 7 -53.25 -41.35 -17.94
N PHE A 8 -52.91 -41.72 -16.70
CA PHE A 8 -52.09 -40.92 -15.79
C PHE A 8 -50.63 -41.00 -16.25
N VAL A 9 -50.03 -39.85 -16.59
CA VAL A 9 -48.58 -39.71 -16.73
C VAL A 9 -48.05 -39.11 -15.43
N PHE A 10 -47.28 -39.91 -14.70
CA PHE A 10 -46.44 -39.46 -13.60
C PHE A 10 -45.35 -38.54 -14.17
N THR A 11 -45.45 -37.24 -13.92
CA THR A 11 -44.33 -36.31 -14.07
C THR A 11 -43.47 -36.40 -12.82
N SER A 12 -42.31 -37.05 -12.96
CA SER A 12 -41.24 -37.04 -11.97
C SER A 12 -40.84 -35.59 -11.66
N ALA A 13 -41.05 -35.20 -10.40
CA ALA A 13 -40.50 -34.00 -9.83
C ALA A 13 -38.96 -34.09 -9.84
N VAL A 14 -38.32 -33.33 -10.72
CA VAL A 14 -36.91 -32.97 -10.53
C VAL A 14 -36.92 -31.69 -9.72
N LEU A 15 -36.54 -31.84 -8.44
CA LEU A 15 -36.15 -30.78 -7.53
C LEU A 15 -35.02 -29.95 -8.18
N ALA A 16 -35.37 -28.92 -8.95
CA ALA A 16 -34.46 -27.83 -9.25
C ALA A 16 -34.30 -27.03 -7.94
N GLY A 17 -33.16 -27.25 -7.32
CA GLY A 17 -32.81 -26.75 -5.99
C GLY A 17 -33.10 -25.26 -5.79
N LEU A 18 -33.68 -25.02 -4.63
CA LEU A 18 -33.91 -23.74 -3.98
C LEU A 18 -32.58 -22.98 -3.79
N ALA A 19 -32.20 -22.12 -4.73
CA ALA A 19 -31.07 -21.19 -4.57
C ALA A 19 -31.45 -19.71 -4.77
N HIS A 20 -32.75 -19.38 -4.70
CA HIS A 20 -33.24 -17.99 -4.76
C HIS A 20 -33.96 -17.56 -3.47
N ALA A 21 -33.62 -18.18 -2.34
CA ALA A 21 -34.11 -17.77 -1.02
C ALA A 21 -32.91 -17.26 -0.19
N ILE A 22 -32.49 -16.04 -0.50
CA ILE A 22 -32.02 -14.95 0.38
C ILE A 22 -31.45 -13.93 -0.62
N GLY A 23 -32.12 -12.80 -0.80
CA GLY A 23 -31.66 -11.70 -1.67
C GLY A 23 -30.46 -10.96 -1.09
N MET A 24 -29.32 -11.65 -0.90
CA MET A 24 -28.05 -10.96 -0.69
C MET A 24 -27.55 -10.47 -2.04
N ALA A 25 -27.44 -9.15 -2.20
CA ALA A 25 -26.71 -8.59 -3.33
C ALA A 25 -25.32 -9.23 -3.41
N PRO A 26 -24.80 -9.53 -4.61
CA PRO A 26 -23.42 -10.00 -4.74
C PRO A 26 -22.48 -8.98 -4.08
N PRO A 27 -21.39 -9.44 -3.45
CA PRO A 27 -20.41 -8.52 -2.88
C PRO A 27 -19.89 -7.57 -3.97
N PRO A 28 -19.57 -6.32 -3.60
CA PRO A 28 -19.00 -5.36 -4.56
C PRO A 28 -17.73 -5.96 -5.19
N PRO A 29 -17.49 -5.69 -6.49
CA PRO A 29 -16.31 -6.19 -7.18
C PRO A 29 -15.04 -5.60 -6.57
N VAL A 30 -13.93 -6.35 -6.67
CA VAL A 30 -12.61 -5.83 -6.27
C VAL A 30 -12.16 -4.79 -7.28
N GLU A 31 -11.93 -3.56 -6.83
CA GLU A 31 -11.58 -2.43 -7.69
C GLU A 31 -10.28 -1.75 -7.23
N LEU A 32 -9.62 -1.05 -8.16
CA LEU A 32 -8.50 -0.17 -7.83
C LEU A 32 -9.04 1.07 -7.12
N VAL A 33 -8.48 1.40 -5.95
CA VAL A 33 -8.92 2.58 -5.20
C VAL A 33 -8.64 3.86 -5.97
N GLN A 34 -9.51 4.85 -5.79
CA GLN A 34 -9.38 6.12 -6.48
C GLN A 34 -8.05 6.81 -6.13
N GLY A 35 -7.33 7.27 -7.16
CA GLY A 35 -6.06 7.98 -6.98
C GLY A 35 -4.85 7.07 -6.71
N PHE A 36 -4.98 5.75 -6.82
CA PHE A 36 -3.84 4.84 -6.76
C PHE A 36 -3.11 4.78 -8.11
N ASP A 37 -2.12 5.66 -8.27
CA ASP A 37 -1.33 5.77 -9.51
C ASP A 37 -0.03 4.95 -9.50
N TRP A 38 0.23 4.20 -8.42
CA TRP A 38 1.50 3.54 -8.17
C TRP A 38 1.63 2.22 -8.92
N LYS A 39 2.79 2.02 -9.55
CA LYS A 39 3.24 0.78 -10.18
C LYS A 39 4.74 0.66 -9.96
N ASP A 40 5.31 -0.54 -10.05
CA ASP A 40 6.74 -0.73 -9.93
C ASP A 40 7.46 0.11 -10.99
N PRO A 41 8.09 1.25 -10.61
CA PRO A 41 8.72 2.13 -11.56
C PRO A 41 9.92 1.42 -12.19
N PHE A 42 10.59 0.51 -11.46
CA PHE A 42 11.79 -0.18 -11.91
C PHE A 42 11.53 -1.24 -12.98
N ALA A 43 10.27 -1.66 -13.13
CA ALA A 43 9.81 -2.55 -14.20
C ALA A 43 9.30 -1.80 -15.45
N LEU A 44 9.23 -0.46 -15.42
CA LEU A 44 8.75 0.34 -16.56
C LEU A 44 9.85 0.54 -17.60
N ASP A 45 9.50 0.39 -18.89
CA ASP A 45 10.41 0.72 -20.01
C ASP A 45 10.93 2.16 -19.94
N ALA A 46 10.11 3.08 -19.42
CA ALA A 46 10.47 4.49 -19.22
C ALA A 46 11.75 4.67 -18.36
N MET A 47 12.06 3.73 -17.46
CA MET A 47 13.30 3.78 -16.67
C MET A 47 14.56 3.67 -17.52
N ALA A 48 14.49 3.09 -18.73
CA ALA A 48 15.64 2.96 -19.62
C ALA A 48 16.28 4.32 -19.95
N SER A 49 15.50 5.40 -19.96
CA SER A 49 15.94 6.77 -20.23
C SER A 49 16.63 7.46 -19.05
N PHE A 50 16.61 6.86 -17.86
CA PHE A 50 17.14 7.46 -16.63
C PHE A 50 18.30 6.66 -16.06
N ARG A 51 19.17 7.33 -15.31
CA ARG A 51 20.18 6.73 -14.44
C ARG A 51 19.92 7.18 -12.99
N PRO A 52 20.10 6.30 -12.00
CA PRO A 52 20.04 6.72 -10.61
C PRO A 52 21.22 7.64 -10.30
N THR A 53 20.95 8.83 -9.76
CA THR A 53 21.97 9.69 -9.13
C THR A 53 22.20 9.25 -7.69
N CYS A 54 21.18 8.64 -7.09
CA CYS A 54 21.24 8.05 -5.78
C CYS A 54 20.27 6.87 -5.64
N GLU A 55 20.59 5.96 -4.73
CA GLU A 55 19.75 4.83 -4.35
C GLU A 55 19.86 4.62 -2.84
N ALA A 56 18.73 4.29 -2.20
CA ALA A 56 18.72 3.69 -0.87
C ALA A 56 17.76 2.50 -0.83
N LYS A 57 18.07 1.59 0.09
CA LYS A 57 17.24 0.43 0.41
C LYS A 57 17.13 0.31 1.92
N ALA A 58 15.97 -0.12 2.40
CA ALA A 58 15.76 -0.46 3.79
C ALA A 58 14.81 -1.66 3.88
N GLN A 59 15.01 -2.47 4.91
CA GLN A 59 14.18 -3.64 5.19
C GLN A 59 13.49 -3.46 6.53
N PHE A 60 12.21 -3.82 6.58
CA PHE A 60 11.39 -3.75 7.80
C PHE A 60 10.59 -5.05 7.98
N GLU A 61 10.14 -5.31 9.19
CA GLU A 61 9.20 -6.39 9.51
C GLU A 61 7.91 -5.77 10.04
N ALA A 62 6.78 -6.27 9.54
CA ALA A 62 5.44 -5.92 10.01
C ALA A 62 4.62 -7.20 10.21
N LEU A 63 3.52 -7.07 10.96
CA LEU A 63 2.48 -8.09 10.99
C LEU A 63 1.37 -7.69 10.01
N GLU A 64 0.93 -8.59 9.16
CA GLU A 64 -0.17 -8.40 8.22
C GLU A 64 -1.38 -9.22 8.67
N TYR A 65 -2.47 -8.50 8.89
CA TYR A 65 -3.78 -9.00 9.26
C TYR A 65 -4.80 -8.58 8.20
N THR A 66 -6.00 -9.14 8.29
CA THR A 66 -7.15 -8.65 7.54
C THR A 66 -8.18 -8.03 8.47
N LEU A 67 -9.13 -7.27 7.91
CA LEU A 67 -10.24 -6.72 8.70
C LEU A 67 -11.09 -7.84 9.35
N LYS A 68 -11.09 -9.06 8.78
CA LYS A 68 -11.73 -10.23 9.40
C LYS A 68 -11.13 -10.56 10.78
N ASP A 69 -9.82 -10.34 10.92
CA ASP A 69 -9.06 -10.65 12.13
C ASP A 69 -9.21 -9.57 13.21
N LEU A 70 -9.97 -8.51 12.94
CA LEU A 70 -10.11 -7.35 13.83
C LEU A 70 -10.63 -7.73 15.22
N MET A 71 -11.51 -8.72 15.32
CA MET A 71 -12.12 -9.13 16.59
C MET A 71 -11.42 -10.34 17.23
N GLU A 72 -10.42 -10.91 16.57
CA GLU A 72 -9.64 -12.02 17.11
C GLU A 72 -8.57 -11.51 18.10
N PRO A 73 -8.36 -12.19 19.23
CA PRO A 73 -7.32 -11.80 20.18
C PRO A 73 -5.92 -12.01 19.60
N PRO A 74 -4.92 -11.21 20.03
CA PRO A 74 -3.52 -11.48 19.74
C PRO A 74 -3.12 -12.92 20.14
N PRO A 75 -2.20 -13.55 19.41
CA PRO A 75 -1.46 -13.02 18.26
C PRO A 75 -2.20 -13.12 16.92
N LYS A 76 -3.43 -13.68 16.91
CA LYS A 76 -4.17 -14.00 15.68
C LYS A 76 -4.96 -12.82 15.10
N GLY A 77 -5.08 -11.74 15.86
CA GLY A 77 -5.84 -10.56 15.43
C GLY A 77 -5.56 -9.31 16.24
N LEU A 78 -6.45 -8.34 16.07
CA LEU A 78 -6.27 -6.95 16.52
C LEU A 78 -7.30 -6.52 17.58
N LYS A 79 -7.91 -7.47 18.30
CA LYS A 79 -9.04 -7.20 19.22
C LYS A 79 -8.81 -6.01 20.18
N PRO A 80 -7.65 -5.85 20.86
CA PRO A 80 -7.41 -4.72 21.77
C PRO A 80 -7.57 -3.36 21.09
N TRP A 81 -7.25 -3.25 19.80
CA TRP A 81 -7.32 -2.00 19.05
C TRP A 81 -8.61 -1.84 18.24
N SER A 82 -9.50 -2.83 18.27
CA SER A 82 -10.65 -2.90 17.37
C SER A 82 -11.57 -1.67 17.43
N LYS A 83 -11.79 -1.11 18.62
CA LYS A 83 -12.60 0.09 18.83
C LYS A 83 -11.92 1.34 18.26
N GLY A 84 -10.63 1.55 18.58
CA GLY A 84 -9.85 2.66 18.03
C GLY A 84 -9.77 2.61 16.51
N LEU A 85 -9.54 1.43 15.92
CA LEU A 85 -9.46 1.26 14.46
C LEU A 85 -10.80 1.53 13.77
N LYS A 86 -11.92 1.12 14.37
CA LYS A 86 -13.26 1.47 13.85
C LYS A 86 -13.46 2.99 13.83
N ALA A 87 -13.04 3.69 14.88
CA ALA A 87 -13.16 5.15 14.93
C ALA A 87 -12.30 5.87 13.86
N VAL A 88 -11.10 5.36 13.59
CA VAL A 88 -10.19 5.92 12.57
C VAL A 88 -10.73 5.68 11.16
N PHE A 89 -11.18 4.47 10.87
CA PHE A 89 -11.50 4.05 9.51
C PHE A 89 -12.97 4.21 9.12
N ALA A 90 -13.88 4.50 10.05
CA ALA A 90 -15.31 4.65 9.75
C ALA A 90 -15.58 5.71 8.67
N ASP A 91 -14.84 6.83 8.71
CA ASP A 91 -15.05 7.98 7.84
C ASP A 91 -13.92 8.18 6.82
N LYS A 92 -13.08 7.16 6.61
CA LYS A 92 -11.92 7.23 5.73
C LYS A 92 -11.98 6.16 4.66
N GLU A 93 -11.73 6.58 3.43
CA GLU A 93 -11.54 5.65 2.32
C GLU A 93 -10.31 4.78 2.59
N TYR A 94 -10.46 3.50 2.30
CA TYR A 94 -9.35 2.55 2.39
C TYR A 94 -8.33 2.90 1.30
N PRO A 95 -7.05 3.14 1.63
CA PRO A 95 -6.05 3.60 0.66
C PRO A 95 -5.50 2.48 -0.25
N GLY A 96 -6.12 1.29 -0.20
CA GLY A 96 -5.78 0.13 -1.02
C GLY A 96 -4.82 -0.85 -0.33
N GLY A 97 -4.80 -2.09 -0.82
CA GLY A 97 -3.78 -3.09 -0.48
C GLY A 97 -2.47 -2.86 -1.24
N TRP A 98 -1.63 -3.90 -1.33
CA TRP A 98 -0.32 -3.85 -1.99
C TRP A 98 -0.37 -3.40 -3.45
N LEU A 99 -1.44 -3.72 -4.17
CA LEU A 99 -1.64 -3.31 -5.57
C LEU A 99 -2.67 -2.19 -5.72
N GLY A 100 -3.00 -1.50 -4.63
CA GLY A 100 -4.04 -0.47 -4.62
C GLY A 100 -5.46 -1.00 -4.74
N LEU A 101 -5.66 -2.32 -4.62
CA LEU A 101 -6.99 -2.92 -4.71
C LEU A 101 -7.74 -2.82 -3.38
N ASP A 102 -9.05 -2.59 -3.44
CA ASP A 102 -9.97 -2.74 -2.32
C ASP A 102 -10.77 -4.04 -2.49
N PRO A 103 -10.39 -5.12 -1.79
CA PRO A 103 -11.19 -6.35 -1.77
C PRO A 103 -12.45 -6.24 -0.88
N HIS A 104 -12.66 -5.09 -0.24
CA HIS A 104 -13.73 -4.75 0.67
C HIS A 104 -13.79 -5.62 1.94
N LEU A 105 -14.43 -5.06 2.98
CA LEU A 105 -14.76 -5.74 4.23
C LEU A 105 -13.59 -6.62 4.73
N ASN A 106 -13.86 -7.91 4.92
CA ASN A 106 -12.97 -8.92 5.46
C ASN A 106 -11.68 -9.15 4.65
N GLY A 107 -11.62 -8.73 3.39
CA GLY A 107 -10.42 -8.88 2.56
C GLY A 107 -9.39 -7.75 2.73
N ARG A 108 -9.77 -6.62 3.34
CA ARG A 108 -8.87 -5.46 3.48
C ARG A 108 -7.70 -5.81 4.40
N SER A 109 -6.48 -5.56 3.91
CA SER A 109 -5.24 -5.84 4.63
C SER A 109 -4.88 -4.67 5.56
N LEU A 110 -4.37 -5.01 6.74
CA LEU A 110 -3.91 -4.09 7.77
C LEU A 110 -2.52 -4.56 8.23
N LEU A 111 -1.56 -3.65 8.17
CA LEU A 111 -0.22 -3.83 8.70
C LEU A 111 -0.17 -3.26 10.11
N LEU A 112 0.44 -4.00 11.02
CA LEU A 112 0.82 -3.54 12.37
C LEU A 112 2.34 -3.50 12.46
N MET A 113 2.87 -2.36 12.88
CA MET A 113 4.29 -2.20 13.19
C MET A 113 4.47 -1.52 14.54
N ASN A 114 5.46 -1.96 15.31
CA ASN A 114 5.90 -1.24 16.50
C ASN A 114 6.33 0.18 16.11
N TYR A 115 5.83 1.20 16.82
CA TYR A 115 6.00 2.58 16.39
C TYR A 115 7.46 3.04 16.46
N ASP A 116 8.19 2.59 17.49
CA ASP A 116 9.63 2.84 17.64
C ASP A 116 10.50 2.20 16.54
N GLN A 117 9.99 1.16 15.86
CA GLN A 117 10.66 0.52 14.73
C GLN A 117 10.43 1.26 13.41
N MET A 118 9.50 2.22 13.35
CA MET A 118 9.36 3.08 12.18
C MET A 118 10.52 4.09 12.12
N PRO A 119 11.06 4.39 10.92
CA PRO A 119 12.04 5.46 10.76
C PRO A 119 11.53 6.79 11.32
N LEU A 120 12.42 7.57 11.96
CA LEU A 120 12.03 8.81 12.63
C LEU A 120 11.36 9.82 11.68
N LEU A 121 11.79 9.87 10.41
CA LEU A 121 11.19 10.74 9.40
C LEU A 121 9.74 10.34 9.06
N VAL A 122 9.43 9.04 9.12
CA VAL A 122 8.06 8.54 8.94
C VAL A 122 7.20 8.92 10.15
N ARG A 123 7.71 8.72 11.38
CA ARG A 123 7.00 9.12 12.61
C ARG A 123 6.67 10.61 12.62
N ARG A 124 7.66 11.46 12.36
CA ARG A 124 7.50 12.92 12.25
C ARG A 124 6.48 13.32 11.19
N TRP A 125 6.47 12.63 10.05
CA TRP A 125 5.48 12.87 9.02
C TRP A 125 4.08 12.51 9.51
N ILE A 126 3.89 11.34 10.12
CA ILE A 126 2.59 10.91 10.68
C ILE A 126 2.09 11.93 11.71
N GLU A 127 2.94 12.32 12.67
CA GLU A 127 2.60 13.32 13.70
C GLU A 127 2.19 14.67 13.10
N GLN A 128 2.86 15.10 12.04
CA GLN A 128 2.52 16.33 11.34
C GLN A 128 1.19 16.19 10.60
N GLN A 129 0.93 15.04 9.98
CA GLN A 129 -0.35 14.80 9.30
C GLN A 129 -1.50 14.75 10.29
N GLU A 130 -1.36 14.08 11.44
CA GLU A 130 -2.42 14.00 12.45
C GLU A 130 -2.78 15.36 13.05
N ARG A 131 -1.84 16.31 13.11
CA ARG A 131 -2.07 17.70 13.55
C ARG A 131 -2.78 18.57 12.50
N THR A 132 -2.97 18.09 11.27
CA THR A 132 -3.57 18.85 10.17
C THR A 132 -4.73 18.09 9.54
N ASP A 133 -5.71 18.76 8.94
CA ASP A 133 -6.80 18.08 8.23
C ASP A 133 -6.45 17.70 6.77
N GLY A 134 -5.16 17.39 6.53
CA GLY A 134 -4.63 17.04 5.22
C GLY A 134 -4.95 15.59 4.79
N LYS A 135 -4.58 15.26 3.55
CA LYS A 135 -4.76 13.92 2.98
C LYS A 135 -4.02 12.80 3.73
N GLY A 136 -3.01 13.14 4.53
CA GLY A 136 -2.27 12.17 5.33
C GLY A 136 -2.92 11.82 6.68
N LYS A 137 -3.92 12.60 7.13
CA LYS A 137 -4.59 12.35 8.42
C LYS A 137 -5.30 11.02 8.40
N ALA A 138 -5.17 10.26 9.48
CA ALA A 138 -5.77 8.94 9.68
C ALA A 138 -5.29 7.86 8.70
N LEU A 139 -4.22 8.09 7.93
CA LEU A 139 -3.60 7.03 7.12
C LEU A 139 -2.86 6.00 7.98
N PHE A 140 -2.34 6.43 9.13
CA PHE A 140 -1.66 5.59 10.11
C PHE A 140 -2.34 5.76 11.47
N ALA A 141 -3.05 4.73 11.92
CA ALA A 141 -3.64 4.71 13.26
C ALA A 141 -2.54 4.43 14.28
N VAL A 142 -2.05 5.47 14.97
CA VAL A 142 -1.11 5.29 16.09
C VAL A 142 -1.89 5.12 17.38
N LEU A 143 -1.65 4.00 18.06
CA LEU A 143 -2.40 3.55 19.24
C LEU A 143 -1.41 3.08 20.31
N GLU A 144 -1.77 3.25 21.58
CA GLU A 144 -1.00 2.65 22.68
C GLU A 144 -1.09 1.12 22.63
N LYS A 145 -0.06 0.44 23.13
CA LYS A 145 -0.07 -1.00 23.35
C LYS A 145 -0.95 -1.33 24.57
N PRO A 146 -1.73 -2.43 24.52
CA PRO A 146 -2.42 -2.93 25.70
C PRO A 146 -1.38 -3.34 26.76
N LYS A 147 -1.65 -3.03 28.03
CA LYS A 147 -0.84 -3.44 29.18
C LYS A 147 -1.21 -4.84 29.67
N ASN A 148 -2.42 -5.29 29.36
CA ASN A 148 -2.92 -6.63 29.65
C ASN A 148 -3.91 -7.10 28.56
N ASP A 149 -4.30 -8.38 28.57
CA ASP A 149 -5.12 -8.99 27.52
C ASP A 149 -6.59 -8.52 27.50
N GLU A 150 -7.04 -7.84 28.55
CA GLU A 150 -8.39 -7.29 28.68
C GLU A 150 -8.48 -5.82 28.25
N ASP A 151 -7.34 -5.16 28.04
CA ASP A 151 -7.31 -3.74 27.67
C ASP A 151 -7.93 -3.50 26.28
N GLU A 152 -8.79 -2.49 26.22
CA GLU A 152 -9.38 -1.99 24.99
C GLU A 152 -8.89 -0.57 24.72
N ILE A 153 -8.20 -0.39 23.60
CA ILE A 153 -7.64 0.89 23.16
C ILE A 153 -8.64 1.58 22.24
N GLU A 154 -9.38 2.52 22.80
CA GLU A 154 -10.49 3.18 22.11
C GLU A 154 -10.08 4.44 21.33
N LYS A 155 -8.94 5.03 21.66
CA LYS A 155 -8.50 6.33 21.12
C LYS A 155 -7.14 6.22 20.46
N VAL A 156 -7.01 6.87 19.31
CA VAL A 156 -5.70 7.16 18.73
C VAL A 156 -4.92 8.13 19.59
N VAL A 157 -3.60 8.01 19.53
CA VAL A 157 -2.67 8.94 20.18
C VAL A 157 -2.87 10.33 19.58
N GLN A 158 -3.06 11.32 20.45
CA GLN A 158 -3.04 12.73 20.07
C GLN A 158 -1.62 13.26 20.20
N PHE A 159 -1.07 13.77 19.10
CA PHE A 159 0.29 14.28 19.10
C PHE A 159 0.33 15.77 19.49
N PRO A 160 1.16 16.15 20.48
CA PRO A 160 1.40 17.56 20.79
C PRO A 160 2.28 18.20 19.71
N GLU A 161 2.62 19.48 19.90
CA GLU A 161 3.62 20.16 19.06
C GLU A 161 4.95 19.41 19.03
N ALA A 162 5.65 19.53 17.89
CA ALA A 162 6.81 18.68 17.57
C ALA A 162 7.95 18.74 18.61
N ASP A 163 8.14 19.88 19.28
CA ASP A 163 9.12 20.11 20.34
C ASP A 163 8.73 19.49 21.69
N LYS A 164 7.47 19.07 21.84
CA LYS A 164 6.90 18.49 23.07
C LYS A 164 6.69 16.98 22.99
N ILE A 165 7.08 16.34 21.89
CA ILE A 165 6.90 14.90 21.70
C ILE A 165 7.96 14.16 22.52
N ASP A 166 7.50 13.44 23.55
CA ASP A 166 8.31 12.50 24.32
C ASP A 166 8.52 11.20 23.53
N ARG A 167 9.76 11.00 23.07
CA ARG A 167 10.16 9.87 22.23
C ARG A 167 10.37 8.59 23.01
N ASP A 168 10.54 8.66 24.33
CA ASP A 168 10.76 7.46 25.15
C ASP A 168 9.50 6.58 25.21
N ASN A 169 8.34 7.19 24.97
CA ASN A 169 7.04 6.51 24.92
C ASN A 169 6.71 5.90 23.55
N ASP A 170 7.56 6.05 22.53
CA ASP A 170 7.29 5.49 21.19
C ASP A 170 7.30 3.96 21.21
N LYS A 171 8.07 3.35 22.12
CA LYS A 171 8.11 1.89 22.33
C LYS A 171 6.78 1.31 22.83
N ASP A 172 5.95 2.14 23.45
CA ASP A 172 4.66 1.76 24.02
C ASP A 172 3.53 1.89 23.00
N LYS A 173 3.84 2.21 21.74
CA LYS A 173 2.86 2.44 20.67
C LYS A 173 3.02 1.47 19.51
N VAL A 174 1.94 1.30 18.77
CA VAL A 174 1.91 0.63 17.47
C VAL A 174 1.31 1.57 16.43
N ALA A 175 1.75 1.44 15.19
CA ALA A 175 1.06 2.01 14.04
C ALA A 175 0.36 0.89 13.28
N ILE A 176 -0.94 1.09 13.01
CA ILE A 176 -1.76 0.19 12.21
C ILE A 176 -2.25 0.94 10.97
N PHE A 177 -1.98 0.40 9.78
CA PHE A 177 -2.23 1.09 8.51
C PHE A 177 -2.44 0.09 7.38
N ALA A 178 -3.13 0.51 6.32
CA ALA A 178 -3.27 -0.32 5.13
C ALA A 178 -1.98 -0.26 4.27
N PRO A 179 -1.61 -1.34 3.54
CA PRO A 179 -0.40 -1.33 2.71
C PRO A 179 -0.31 -0.15 1.73
N GLY A 180 -1.45 0.27 1.16
CA GLY A 180 -1.54 1.41 0.26
C GLY A 180 -1.02 2.73 0.84
N ALA A 181 -1.07 2.91 2.16
CA ALA A 181 -0.59 4.11 2.85
C ALA A 181 0.93 4.31 2.74
N LEU A 182 1.69 3.25 2.48
CA LEU A 182 3.14 3.31 2.30
C LEU A 182 3.54 4.13 1.06
N TYR A 183 2.77 3.98 -0.03
CA TYR A 183 3.17 4.46 -1.34
C TYR A 183 3.27 5.99 -1.44
N GLY A 184 2.59 6.75 -0.59
CA GLY A 184 2.73 8.21 -0.56
C GLY A 184 4.04 8.70 0.03
N ILE A 185 4.78 7.84 0.75
CA ILE A 185 5.89 8.26 1.63
C ILE A 185 7.11 7.35 1.60
N LEU A 186 7.22 6.40 0.67
CA LEU A 186 8.37 5.46 0.57
C LEU A 186 9.75 6.13 0.69
N PRO A 187 10.01 7.33 0.14
CA PRO A 187 11.28 8.03 0.36
C PRO A 187 11.64 8.23 1.83
N LEU A 188 10.67 8.61 2.68
CA LEU A 188 10.90 8.84 4.11
C LEU A 188 11.34 7.59 4.86
N TRP A 189 10.94 6.41 4.38
CA TRP A 189 11.33 5.13 4.98
C TRP A 189 12.82 4.81 4.80
N THR A 190 13.47 5.38 3.78
CA THR A 190 14.87 5.11 3.45
C THR A 190 15.79 6.33 3.66
N ALA A 191 15.22 7.52 3.82
CA ALA A 191 15.93 8.79 3.83
C ALA A 191 16.98 8.92 4.95
N GLY A 192 16.62 8.64 6.20
CA GLY A 192 17.49 8.95 7.35
C GLY A 192 18.79 8.15 7.45
N ALA A 193 18.89 7.02 6.73
CA ALA A 193 20.12 6.23 6.63
C ALA A 193 20.86 6.47 5.30
N SER A 194 20.31 7.31 4.43
CA SER A 194 20.80 7.54 3.07
C SER A 194 21.66 8.80 3.00
N LYS A 195 22.71 8.75 2.18
CA LYS A 195 23.48 9.94 1.77
C LYS A 195 22.68 10.96 0.93
N CYS A 196 21.42 10.66 0.65
CA CYS A 196 20.51 11.47 -0.16
C CYS A 196 19.27 11.89 0.60
N GLU A 197 19.37 11.99 1.92
CA GLU A 197 18.30 12.46 2.81
C GLU A 197 17.62 13.71 2.24
N ASP A 198 18.38 14.76 1.88
CA ASP A 198 17.86 16.02 1.33
C ASP A 198 16.95 15.85 0.10
N GLN A 199 17.24 14.86 -0.76
CA GLN A 199 16.40 14.58 -1.93
C GLN A 199 15.18 13.73 -1.57
N PHE A 200 15.30 12.84 -0.60
CA PHE A 200 14.24 11.89 -0.24
C PHE A 200 13.24 12.47 0.78
N VAL A 201 13.62 13.45 1.58
CA VAL A 201 12.67 14.17 2.47
C VAL A 201 11.74 15.11 1.69
N ASP A 202 12.17 15.56 0.51
CA ASP A 202 11.37 16.40 -0.38
C ASP A 202 10.36 15.55 -1.20
N LEU A 203 9.22 15.25 -0.58
CA LEU A 203 8.13 14.49 -1.21
C LEU A 203 7.53 15.18 -2.45
N SER A 204 7.83 16.46 -2.72
CA SER A 204 7.35 17.12 -3.95
C SER A 204 7.99 16.52 -5.21
N LYS A 205 9.22 16.00 -5.08
CA LYS A 205 9.97 15.29 -6.14
C LYS A 205 9.56 13.84 -6.30
N TYR A 206 8.85 13.28 -5.32
CA TYR A 206 8.43 11.89 -5.35
C TYR A 206 7.18 11.72 -6.21
N LYS A 207 7.27 10.86 -7.23
CA LYS A 207 6.18 10.61 -8.18
C LYS A 207 6.06 9.12 -8.50
N PRO A 208 4.87 8.65 -8.93
CA PRO A 208 4.68 7.26 -9.38
C PRO A 208 5.44 6.93 -10.67
N ARG A 209 5.79 7.93 -11.48
CA ARG A 209 6.46 7.74 -12.77
C ARG A 209 7.85 8.38 -12.76
N PRO A 210 8.83 7.77 -13.44
CA PRO A 210 10.17 8.34 -13.60
C PRO A 210 10.15 9.71 -14.28
N SER A 211 10.94 10.65 -13.77
CA SER A 211 11.15 11.98 -14.37
C SER A 211 12.56 12.49 -14.07
N ASP A 212 13.02 13.46 -14.86
CA ASP A 212 14.33 14.08 -14.63
C ASP A 212 14.34 14.85 -13.30
N GLY A 213 15.35 14.61 -12.46
CA GLY A 213 15.42 15.16 -11.11
C GLY A 213 14.37 14.62 -10.14
N GLY A 214 13.53 13.68 -10.57
CA GLY A 214 12.48 13.07 -9.77
C GLY A 214 12.99 11.96 -8.85
N VAL A 215 12.17 11.62 -7.86
CA VAL A 215 12.36 10.47 -6.98
C VAL A 215 11.29 9.43 -7.30
N VAL A 216 11.68 8.16 -7.38
CA VAL A 216 10.78 7.02 -7.52
C VAL A 216 11.09 5.99 -6.44
N GLY A 217 10.11 5.18 -6.08
CA GLY A 217 10.26 4.18 -5.04
C GLY A 217 9.25 3.05 -5.18
N TRP A 218 9.63 1.89 -4.68
CA TRP A 218 8.80 0.69 -4.67
C TRP A 218 9.04 -0.11 -3.40
N VAL A 219 8.01 -0.82 -2.97
CA VAL A 219 8.07 -1.77 -1.86
C VAL A 219 7.78 -3.16 -2.39
N MET A 220 8.71 -4.08 -2.14
CA MET A 220 8.49 -5.51 -2.28
C MET A 220 8.11 -6.07 -0.92
N HIS A 221 7.25 -7.09 -0.89
CA HIS A 221 6.87 -7.75 0.35
C HIS A 221 6.87 -9.27 0.19
N THR A 222 7.01 -9.98 1.30
CA THR A 222 6.83 -11.43 1.33
C THR A 222 5.38 -11.78 1.62
N GLU A 223 4.92 -12.95 1.16
CA GLU A 223 3.66 -13.49 1.65
C GLU A 223 3.71 -13.68 3.18
N PRO A 224 2.65 -13.33 3.92
CA PRO A 224 2.66 -13.44 5.38
C PRO A 224 2.86 -14.88 5.85
N GLN A 225 3.86 -15.09 6.71
CA GLN A 225 4.09 -16.37 7.41
C GLN A 225 3.86 -16.18 8.91
N ASN A 226 2.84 -16.84 9.48
CA ASN A 226 2.39 -16.57 10.85
C ASN A 226 2.16 -15.07 11.08
N TYR A 227 1.42 -14.43 10.17
CA TYR A 227 1.18 -12.98 10.11
C TYR A 227 2.41 -12.12 9.82
N LYS A 228 3.64 -12.63 9.92
CA LYS A 228 4.84 -11.82 9.66
C LYS A 228 5.05 -11.61 8.17
N THR A 229 5.28 -10.36 7.78
CA THR A 229 5.71 -9.98 6.43
C THR A 229 6.97 -9.12 6.50
N LYS A 230 7.88 -9.31 5.54
CA LYS A 230 9.06 -8.47 5.35
C LYS A 230 8.78 -7.46 4.26
N LEU A 231 9.21 -6.22 4.49
CA LEU A 231 9.06 -5.10 3.56
C LEU A 231 10.44 -4.67 3.08
N ASP A 232 10.70 -4.81 1.79
CA ASP A 232 11.94 -4.37 1.13
C ASP A 232 11.64 -3.11 0.32
N ILE A 233 12.02 -1.95 0.86
CA ILE A 233 11.77 -0.65 0.23
C ILE A 233 13.02 -0.21 -0.52
N LYS A 234 12.85 0.14 -1.80
CA LYS A 234 13.89 0.72 -2.65
C LYS A 234 13.45 2.07 -3.18
N VAL A 235 14.34 3.07 -3.10
CA VAL A 235 14.10 4.43 -3.58
C VAL A 235 15.30 4.90 -4.40
N GLN A 236 15.03 5.56 -5.53
CA GLN A 236 16.06 6.15 -6.40
C GLN A 236 15.72 7.61 -6.73
N ALA A 237 16.74 8.48 -6.67
CA ALA A 237 16.70 9.78 -7.33
C ALA A 237 17.25 9.62 -8.75
N LEU A 238 16.61 10.27 -9.73
CA LEU A 238 16.84 10.01 -11.14
C LEU A 238 17.42 11.25 -11.86
N LYS A 239 18.24 10.98 -12.86
CA LYS A 239 18.66 11.95 -13.88
C LYS A 239 18.57 11.31 -15.25
N THR A 240 18.15 12.07 -16.24
CA THR A 240 18.07 11.61 -17.64
C THR A 240 19.47 11.23 -18.13
N LYS A 241 19.57 10.15 -18.90
CA LYS A 241 20.80 9.81 -19.61
C LYS A 241 21.00 10.81 -20.74
N GLU A 242 22.15 11.46 -20.77
CA GLU A 242 22.53 12.27 -21.93
C GLU A 242 22.60 11.34 -23.15
N ALA A 243 21.91 11.72 -24.24
CA ALA A 243 22.07 11.03 -25.51
C ALA A 243 23.55 11.16 -25.91
N ARG A 244 24.20 10.05 -26.26
CA ARG A 244 25.51 10.10 -26.91
C ARG A 244 25.34 10.81 -28.26
N SER A 245 25.46 12.13 -28.30
CA SER A 245 25.67 12.88 -29.53
C SER A 245 27.13 12.68 -29.94
N GLY A 246 27.41 11.54 -30.54
CA GLY A 246 28.67 11.23 -31.21
C GLY A 246 28.40 11.00 -32.69
N GLN A 247 28.79 11.96 -33.51
CA GLN A 247 28.76 11.90 -34.97
C GLN A 247 29.48 10.65 -35.50
N GLU A 248 28.78 9.86 -36.30
CA GLU A 248 29.37 9.15 -37.43
C GLU A 248 28.32 9.10 -38.55
N GLN A 249 28.03 10.27 -39.13
CA GLN A 249 27.59 10.32 -40.52
C GLN A 249 28.82 9.96 -41.36
N GLY A 250 29.05 8.65 -41.54
CA GLY A 250 29.93 8.14 -42.56
C GLY A 250 29.44 8.66 -43.91
N GLN A 251 30.19 9.61 -44.46
CA GLN A 251 30.04 10.14 -45.80
C GLN A 251 29.86 9.00 -46.80
N ALA A 252 28.68 8.94 -47.42
CA ALA A 252 28.54 8.33 -48.72
C ALA A 252 29.43 9.12 -49.69
N LYS A 253 30.65 8.64 -49.94
CA LYS A 253 31.41 9.04 -51.11
C LYS A 253 30.68 8.51 -52.33
N SER A 254 29.91 9.38 -52.98
CA SER A 254 29.51 9.24 -54.36
C SER A 254 30.77 9.14 -55.23
N ALA A 255 31.12 7.94 -55.68
CA ALA A 255 32.05 7.77 -56.78
C ALA A 255 31.28 7.96 -58.08
N SER A 256 31.18 9.21 -58.54
CA SER A 256 30.94 9.51 -59.95
C SER A 256 32.29 9.64 -60.64
N ARG A 257 32.63 8.70 -61.51
CA ARG A 257 33.58 8.92 -62.60
C ARG A 257 33.21 8.06 -63.79
N GLU A 258 32.46 8.66 -64.71
CA GLU A 258 32.51 8.33 -66.12
C GLU A 258 33.92 8.54 -66.69
N GLU A 259 34.19 7.85 -67.80
CA GLU A 259 35.33 7.96 -68.73
C GLU A 259 36.61 7.19 -68.40
N LEU A 260 36.65 5.91 -68.80
CA LEU A 260 37.41 5.41 -69.97
C LEU A 260 37.09 3.93 -70.25
#